data_AF-A0A368UNW9-F1
#
_entry.id   AF-A0A368UNW9-F1
#
_cell.length_a   1.000
_cell.length_b   1.000
_cell.length_c   1.000
_cell.angle_alpha   90.00
_cell.angle_beta   90.00
_cell.angle_gamma   90.00
#
_symmetry.space_group_name_H-M   'P 1'
#
loop_
_entity.id
_entity.type
_entity.pdbx_description
1 polymer ?
#
loop_
_entity_poly.entity_id
_entity_poly.type
_entity_poly.pdbx_seq_one_letter_code
_entity_poly.pdbx_strand_id
1 'polypeptide(L)'
;MARGKKTGGRKKGALNKLSTDLKQEITDFLNDNFDEVKKEWQGLEGKEKLNFYKDLLKYSVPQMQSTSLETDLSKLTEEQLDYILNNLISKIDHE
;
A
#
# COMPACT_ATOMS: atom_id res chain seq x y z
N MET A 1 -15.71 14.80 40.86
CA MET A 1 -14.64 14.04 40.17
C MET A 1 -14.85 12.55 40.42
N ALA A 2 -15.32 11.78 39.42
CA ALA A 2 -15.47 10.33 39.57
C ALA A 2 -14.15 9.62 39.22
N ARG A 3 -13.53 8.96 40.20
CA ARG A 3 -12.37 8.05 40.00
C ARG A 3 -12.86 6.70 39.46
N GLY A 4 -13.16 6.63 38.16
CA GLY A 4 -13.45 5.37 37.49
C GLY A 4 -12.18 4.52 37.35
N LYS A 5 -12.13 3.38 38.06
CA LYS A 5 -11.05 2.40 37.94
C LYS A 5 -11.08 1.81 36.52
N LYS A 6 -10.01 1.96 35.72
CA LYS A 6 -9.93 1.42 34.35
C LYS A 6 -10.04 -0.11 34.39
N THR A 7 -11.24 -0.67 34.19
CA THR A 7 -11.47 -2.11 34.06
C THR A 7 -11.06 -2.55 32.65
N GLY A 8 -9.81 -2.98 32.51
CA GLY A 8 -9.34 -3.83 31.41
C GLY A 8 -9.74 -3.38 30.01
N GLY A 9 -9.01 -2.40 29.45
CA GLY A 9 -9.06 -2.14 28.01
C GLY A 9 -8.68 -3.38 27.20
N ARG A 10 -9.04 -3.39 25.91
CA ARG A 10 -8.74 -4.51 24.98
C ARG A 10 -7.28 -4.93 25.08
N LYS A 11 -7.04 -6.21 25.41
CA LYS A 11 -5.69 -6.80 25.40
C LYS A 11 -5.09 -6.65 23.99
N LYS A 12 -3.88 -6.07 23.94
CA LYS A 12 -3.08 -5.87 22.73
C LYS A 12 -2.93 -7.23 22.01
N GLY A 13 -3.44 -7.35 20.78
CA GLY A 13 -3.27 -8.54 19.94
C GLY A 13 -4.55 -9.33 19.60
N ALA A 14 -5.68 -9.10 20.26
CA ALA A 14 -6.88 -9.93 20.05
C ALA A 14 -7.60 -9.70 18.71
N LEU A 15 -7.43 -8.53 18.05
CA LEU A 15 -8.19 -8.21 16.83
C LEU A 15 -7.49 -8.61 15.52
N ASN A 16 -6.18 -8.89 15.55
CA ASN A 16 -5.42 -9.14 14.32
C ASN A 16 -5.00 -10.59 14.14
N LYS A 17 -5.18 -11.46 15.14
CA LYS A 17 -4.72 -12.85 15.10
C LYS A 17 -5.38 -13.65 13.97
N LEU A 18 -6.72 -13.56 13.84
CA LEU A 18 -7.46 -14.17 12.73
C LEU A 18 -7.04 -13.65 11.34
N SER A 19 -6.68 -12.36 11.24
CA SER A 19 -6.19 -11.78 9.97
C SER A 19 -4.77 -12.23 9.66
N THR A 20 -3.94 -12.44 10.68
CA THR A 20 -2.59 -12.99 10.53
C THR A 20 -2.66 -14.46 10.10
N ASP A 21 -3.51 -15.26 10.74
CA ASP A 21 -3.65 -16.69 10.44
C ASP A 21 -4.13 -16.92 9.00
N LEU A 22 -5.15 -16.17 8.53
CA LEU A 22 -5.62 -16.25 7.14
C LEU A 22 -4.56 -15.78 6.12
N LYS A 23 -3.81 -14.70 6.44
CA LYS A 23 -2.72 -14.25 5.56
C LYS A 23 -1.62 -15.31 5.43
N GLN A 24 -1.34 -16.00 6.53
CA GLN A 24 -0.36 -17.08 6.57
C GLN A 24 -0.84 -18.25 5.71
N GLU A 25 -2.08 -18.71 5.90
CA GLU A 25 -2.67 -19.79 5.08
C GLU A 25 -2.70 -19.45 3.58
N ILE A 26 -3.04 -18.21 3.22
CA ILE A 26 -3.01 -17.77 1.82
C ILE A 26 -1.58 -17.77 1.29
N THR A 27 -0.61 -17.34 2.10
CA THR A 27 0.81 -17.32 1.68
C THR A 27 1.33 -18.74 1.48
N ASP A 28 1.01 -19.65 2.39
CA ASP A 28 1.41 -21.04 2.32
C ASP A 28 0.78 -21.73 1.10
N PHE A 29 -0.52 -21.51 0.87
CA PHE A 29 -1.21 -21.99 -0.34
C PHE A 29 -0.56 -21.46 -1.62
N LEU A 30 -0.25 -20.16 -1.69
CA LEU A 30 0.39 -19.59 -2.88
C LEU A 30 1.79 -20.16 -3.11
N ASN A 31 2.55 -20.41 -2.05
CA ASN A 31 3.88 -21.00 -2.14
C ASN A 31 3.83 -22.46 -2.61
N ASP A 32 2.92 -23.25 -2.05
CA ASP A 32 2.78 -24.67 -2.38
C ASP A 32 2.36 -24.88 -3.84
N ASN A 33 1.48 -24.03 -4.36
CA ASN A 33 1.02 -24.10 -5.75
C ASN A 33 2.00 -23.42 -6.74
N PHE A 34 3.04 -22.73 -6.25
CA PHE A 34 3.95 -22.00 -7.13
C PHE A 34 4.73 -22.92 -8.08
N ASP A 35 4.97 -24.17 -7.68
CA ASP A 35 5.62 -25.16 -8.54
C ASP A 35 4.73 -25.62 -9.71
N GLU A 36 3.41 -25.60 -9.55
CA GLU A 36 2.47 -25.83 -10.66
C GLU A 36 2.49 -24.66 -11.64
N VAL A 37 2.53 -23.42 -11.13
CA VAL A 37 2.66 -22.21 -11.95
C VAL A 37 3.94 -22.25 -12.79
N LYS A 38 5.06 -22.74 -12.24
CA LYS A 38 6.31 -22.94 -13.00
C LYS A 38 6.19 -24.01 -14.10
N LYS A 39 5.34 -25.01 -13.93
CA LYS A 39 5.10 -26.04 -14.96
C LYS A 39 4.22 -25.48 -16.08
N GLU A 40 3.11 -24.83 -15.71
CA GLU A 40 2.23 -24.11 -16.65
C GLU A 40 2.99 -23.04 -17.45
N TRP A 41 3.97 -22.39 -16.79
CA TRP A 41 4.90 -21.46 -17.45
C TRP A 41 5.56 -22.04 -18.68
N GLN A 42 5.95 -23.31 -18.67
CA GLN A 42 6.62 -23.92 -19.81
C GLN A 42 5.66 -24.11 -20.99
N GLY A 43 4.37 -24.34 -20.71
CA GLY A 43 3.31 -24.55 -21.70
C GLY A 43 2.69 -23.28 -22.28
N LEU A 44 2.84 -22.13 -21.62
CA LEU A 44 2.26 -20.86 -22.03
C LEU A 44 2.75 -20.37 -23.42
N GLU A 45 1.86 -19.67 -24.15
CA GLU A 45 2.21 -19.07 -25.43
C GLU A 45 3.18 -17.89 -25.25
N GLY A 46 4.02 -17.62 -26.25
CA GLY A 46 5.09 -16.62 -26.15
C GLY A 46 4.63 -15.23 -25.70
N LYS A 47 3.43 -14.80 -26.11
CA LYS A 47 2.86 -13.51 -25.70
C LYS A 47 2.46 -13.47 -24.22
N GLU A 48 1.88 -14.56 -23.71
CA GLU A 48 1.44 -14.66 -22.31
C GLU A 48 2.65 -14.82 -21.38
N LYS A 49 3.68 -15.55 -21.83
CA LYS A 49 4.99 -15.59 -21.17
C LYS A 49 5.58 -14.19 -21.03
N LEU A 50 5.59 -13.37 -22.08
CA LEU A 50 6.14 -12.02 -21.96
C LEU A 50 5.37 -11.14 -20.98
N ASN A 51 4.04 -11.27 -20.93
CA ASN A 51 3.21 -10.49 -20.01
C ASN A 51 3.44 -10.85 -18.54
N PHE A 52 3.40 -12.13 -18.18
CA PHE A 52 3.67 -12.56 -16.80
C PHE A 52 5.10 -12.22 -16.37
N TYR A 53 6.08 -12.32 -17.28
CA TYR A 53 7.45 -11.91 -16.99
C TYR A 53 7.54 -10.40 -16.71
N LYS A 54 6.83 -9.58 -17.49
CA LYS A 54 6.70 -8.13 -17.26
C LYS A 54 6.06 -7.82 -15.90
N ASP A 55 5.07 -8.60 -15.48
CA ASP A 55 4.42 -8.41 -14.18
C ASP A 55 5.33 -8.81 -13.01
N LEU A 56 6.09 -9.90 -13.12
CA LEU A 56 7.12 -10.27 -12.14
C LEU A 56 8.24 -9.24 -12.04
N LEU A 57 8.63 -8.64 -13.16
CA LEU A 57 9.68 -7.62 -13.25
C LEU A 57 9.42 -6.43 -12.32
N LYS A 58 8.15 -6.06 -12.11
CA LYS A 58 7.73 -4.95 -11.22
C LYS A 58 8.12 -5.18 -9.76
N TYR A 59 8.25 -6.44 -9.35
CA TYR A 59 8.60 -6.82 -7.98
C TYR A 59 10.10 -7.05 -7.77
N SER A 60 10.86 -7.29 -8.86
CA SER A 60 12.31 -7.50 -8.81
C SER A 60 13.10 -6.20 -9.04
N VAL A 61 12.62 -5.36 -9.96
CA VAL A 61 13.27 -4.09 -10.28
C VAL A 61 12.54 -2.96 -9.56
N PRO A 62 13.24 -2.06 -8.84
CA PRO A 62 12.62 -0.88 -8.27
C PRO A 62 12.06 -0.02 -9.41
N GLN A 63 10.75 -0.07 -9.61
CA GLN A 63 10.07 0.91 -10.44
C GLN A 63 9.95 2.18 -9.63
N MET A 64 10.36 3.31 -10.20
CA MET A 64 9.96 4.61 -9.65
C MET A 64 8.44 4.60 -9.62
N GLN A 65 7.87 4.53 -8.41
CA GLN A 65 6.46 4.78 -8.24
C GLN A 65 6.23 6.18 -8.79
N SER A 66 5.36 6.29 -9.79
CA SER A 66 4.87 7.60 -10.19
C SER A 66 4.19 8.15 -8.95
N THR A 67 4.86 9.03 -8.23
CA THR A 67 4.24 9.90 -7.25
C THR A 67 3.32 10.81 -8.05
N SER A 68 2.12 10.30 -8.34
CA SER A 68 0.99 11.18 -8.55
C SER A 68 0.90 11.97 -7.25
N LEU A 69 1.33 13.23 -7.30
CA LEU A 69 1.03 14.23 -6.28
C LEU A 69 -0.48 14.46 -6.32
N GLU A 70 -1.26 13.45 -6.00
CA GLU A 70 -2.62 13.63 -5.49
C GLU A 70 -2.41 14.20 -4.08
N THR A 71 -2.02 15.47 -4.03
CA THR A 71 -2.15 16.26 -2.81
C THR A 71 -3.62 16.27 -2.50
N ASP A 72 -4.03 15.35 -1.64
CA ASP A 72 -5.36 15.32 -1.07
C ASP A 72 -5.46 16.55 -0.16
N LEU A 73 -5.77 17.69 -0.76
CA LEU A 73 -5.85 19.02 -0.12
C LEU A 73 -6.82 19.00 1.07
N SER A 74 -7.73 18.02 1.11
CA SER A 74 -8.65 17.77 2.21
C SER A 74 -7.97 17.31 3.51
N LYS A 75 -6.73 16.79 3.44
CA LYS A 75 -5.94 16.36 4.60
C LYS A 75 -5.09 17.49 5.20
N LEU A 76 -5.00 18.65 4.54
CA LEU A 76 -4.25 19.79 5.02
C LEU A 76 -5.11 20.63 5.98
N THR A 77 -4.47 21.19 6.99
CA THR A 77 -5.13 22.15 7.88
C THR A 77 -5.32 23.50 7.18
N GLU A 78 -6.30 24.28 7.63
CA GLU A 78 -6.60 25.61 7.07
C GLU A 78 -5.37 26.53 7.08
N GLU A 79 -4.60 26.50 8.18
CA GLU A 79 -3.33 27.24 8.30
C GLU A 79 -2.28 26.85 7.24
N GLN A 80 -2.22 25.56 6.90
CA GLN A 80 -1.30 25.06 5.87
C GLN A 80 -1.76 25.44 4.47
N LEU A 81 -3.07 25.48 4.22
CA LEU A 81 -3.64 25.94 2.95
C LEU A 81 -3.36 27.43 2.75
N ASP A 82 -3.57 28.25 3.78
CA ASP A 82 -3.28 29.69 3.73
C ASP A 82 -1.80 29.97 3.48
N TYR A 83 -0.90 29.22 4.11
CA TYR A 83 0.54 29.35 3.87
C TYR A 83 0.92 29.04 2.41
N ILE A 84 0.31 28.02 1.82
CA ILE A 84 0.55 27.64 0.41
C ILE A 84 -0.01 28.72 -0.52
N LEU A 85 -1.24 29.20 -0.28
CA LEU A 85 -1.87 30.22 -1.10
C LEU A 85 -1.08 31.54 -1.10
N ASN A 86 -0.64 32.00 0.07
CA ASN A 86 0.14 33.23 0.19
C ASN A 86 1.49 33.15 -0.54
N ASN A 87 2.14 31.99 -0.49
CA ASN A 87 3.39 31.75 -1.23
C ASN A 87 3.19 31.70 -2.75
N LEU A 88 2.05 31.21 -3.23
CA LEU A 88 1.73 31.19 -4.66
C LEU A 88 1.41 32.60 -5.17
N ILE A 89 0.58 33.37 -4.44
CA ILE A 89 0.26 34.76 -4.77
C ILE A 89 1.54 35.60 -4.83
N SER A 90 2.40 35.46 -3.81
CA SER A 90 3.68 36.19 -3.76
C SER A 90 4.61 35.85 -4.92
N LYS A 91 4.54 34.64 -5.48
CA LYS A 91 5.32 34.27 -6.67
C LYS A 91 4.74 34.81 -7.98
N ILE A 92 3.42 34.95 -8.06
CA ILE A 92 2.73 35.51 -9.23
C ILE A 92 2.97 37.03 -9.32
N ASP A 93 3.02 37.72 -8.20
CA ASP A 93 3.29 39.17 -8.16
C ASP A 93 4.77 39.53 -8.46
N HIS A 94 5.65 38.54 -8.49
CA HIS A 94 7.08 38.69 -8.77
C HIS A 94 7.49 38.31 -10.21
N GLU A 95 6.50 38.13 -11.10
CA GLU A 95 6.67 37.92 -12.55
C GLU A 95 5.91 39.01 -13.34
#